data_AF-A0A8X6FKJ1-F1
#
_entry.id   AF-A0A8X6FKJ1-F1
#
_cell.length_a   1.000
_cell.length_b   1.000
_cell.length_c   1.000
_cell.angle_alpha   90.00
_cell.angle_beta   90.00
_cell.angle_gamma   90.00
#
_symmetry.space_group_name_H-M   'P 1'
#
loop_
_entity.id
_entity.type
_entity.pdbx_description
1 polymer ?
#
loop_
_entity_poly.entity_id
_entity_poly.type
_entity_poly.pdbx_seq_one_letter_code
_entity_poly.pdbx_strand_id
1 'polypeptide(L)'
;MFNNSRDFDQDGRPDNVSFLIKRIKVHTLDALKDPVYRFPANYGVEKFLELFSEEDYDAFCLAYMFTYRDFEGGTLGLAWTGDLKNAGGVCEKNGHYRGSLKSLNTGIVTLLNYGKYVPPIVSHVTLAHEIGHNFGSPHDPEDDIVCTPGGDNGNYIMFARATSGDKRNNNKFSPCSVRSINAVLNTKARSLKGCFTGK
;
A
#
# COMPACT_ATOMS: atom_id res chain seq x y z
N MET A 1 12.68 4.84 -1.01
CA MET A 1 11.21 4.72 -0.95
C MET A 1 10.69 5.07 0.43
N PHE A 2 10.97 4.25 1.44
CA PHE A 2 10.88 4.63 2.84
C PHE A 2 12.28 4.44 3.42
N ASN A 3 13.09 5.49 3.38
CA ASN A 3 14.45 5.44 3.92
C ASN A 3 14.45 6.16 5.26
N ASN A 4 15.32 5.72 6.17
CA ASN A 4 15.55 6.34 7.48
C ASN A 4 16.01 7.80 7.38
N SER A 5 16.31 8.32 6.19
CA SER A 5 16.64 9.72 5.94
C SER A 5 15.43 10.58 5.56
N ARG A 6 14.22 10.03 5.48
CA ARG A 6 13.05 10.79 5.03
C ARG A 6 12.45 11.59 6.19
N ASP A 7 12.31 12.87 5.94
CA ASP A 7 11.64 13.85 6.78
C ASP A 7 10.25 14.11 6.17
N PHE A 8 9.19 13.58 6.80
CA PHE A 8 7.80 13.77 6.40
C PHE A 8 7.18 15.02 7.01
N ASP A 9 7.61 15.44 8.21
CA ASP A 9 7.09 16.64 8.87
C ASP A 9 7.82 17.94 8.51
N GLN A 10 8.91 17.82 7.75
CA GLN A 10 9.74 18.89 7.22
C GLN A 10 10.42 19.71 8.33
N ASP A 11 10.72 19.09 9.48
CA ASP A 11 11.42 19.73 10.60
C ASP A 11 12.95 19.80 10.43
N GLY A 12 13.47 19.24 9.33
CA GLY A 12 14.89 19.16 9.00
C GLY A 12 15.58 17.92 9.56
N ARG A 13 14.84 16.99 10.19
CA ARG A 13 15.35 15.73 10.74
C ARG A 13 14.63 14.54 10.11
N PRO A 14 15.32 13.41 9.95
CA PRO A 14 14.64 12.21 9.48
C PRO A 14 13.67 11.63 10.50
N ASP A 15 12.49 11.21 10.04
CA ASP A 15 11.46 10.59 10.86
C ASP A 15 11.71 9.10 11.17
N ASN A 16 12.72 8.48 10.55
CA ASN A 16 13.09 7.08 10.76
C ASN A 16 11.95 6.05 10.62
N VAL A 17 10.96 6.32 9.76
CA VAL A 17 9.88 5.35 9.48
C VAL A 17 10.46 4.16 8.72
N SER A 18 10.38 2.97 9.35
CA SER A 18 10.87 1.71 8.81
C SER A 18 9.79 0.61 8.91
N PHE A 19 10.01 -0.50 8.21
CA PHE A 19 9.10 -1.65 8.20
C PHE A 19 9.83 -2.89 8.71
N LEU A 20 9.14 -3.68 9.53
CA LEU A 20 9.58 -5.00 9.96
C LEU A 20 8.48 -6.01 9.66
N ILE A 21 8.85 -7.12 9.02
CA ILE A 21 7.92 -8.21 8.77
C ILE A 21 7.75 -9.01 10.07
N LYS A 22 6.54 -8.95 10.65
CA LYS A 22 6.21 -9.67 11.89
C LYS A 22 5.79 -11.12 11.64
N ARG A 23 5.11 -11.40 10.53
CA ARG A 23 4.61 -12.74 10.18
C ARG A 23 4.54 -12.91 8.67
N ILE A 24 4.91 -14.09 8.18
CA ILE A 24 4.71 -14.52 6.79
C ILE A 24 3.81 -15.76 6.80
N LYS A 25 2.79 -15.77 5.94
CA LYS A 25 1.94 -16.94 5.67
C LYS A 25 2.04 -17.26 4.19
N VAL A 26 2.45 -18.48 3.85
CA VAL A 26 2.58 -18.94 2.47
C VAL A 26 1.49 -19.98 2.20
N HIS A 27 0.65 -19.73 1.19
CA HIS A 27 -0.33 -20.68 0.71
C HIS A 27 0.26 -21.51 -0.43
N THR A 28 0.29 -22.84 -0.26
CA THR A 28 0.73 -23.79 -1.29
C THR A 28 -0.47 -24.38 -2.02
N LEU A 29 -0.22 -25.23 -3.02
CA LEU A 29 -1.29 -25.96 -3.71
C LEU A 29 -2.13 -26.85 -2.77
N ASP A 30 -1.59 -27.26 -1.62
CA ASP A 30 -2.34 -28.03 -0.63
C ASP A 30 -3.48 -27.23 0.00
N ALA A 31 -3.39 -25.88 0.02
CA ALA A 31 -4.48 -25.03 0.50
C ALA A 31 -5.77 -25.22 -0.33
N LEU A 32 -5.67 -25.69 -1.58
CA LEU A 32 -6.85 -25.99 -2.41
C LEU A 32 -7.66 -27.18 -1.91
N LYS A 33 -7.09 -28.02 -1.04
CA LYS A 33 -7.79 -29.14 -0.39
C LYS A 33 -8.59 -28.68 0.83
N ASP A 34 -8.30 -27.50 1.35
CA ASP A 34 -8.98 -26.94 2.52
C ASP A 34 -10.30 -26.29 2.08
N PRO A 35 -11.47 -26.79 2.53
CA PRO A 35 -12.76 -26.22 2.16
C PRO A 35 -12.94 -24.77 2.66
N VAL A 36 -12.13 -24.31 3.62
CA VAL A 36 -12.18 -22.90 4.09
C VAL A 36 -11.21 -21.98 3.36
N TYR A 37 -10.43 -22.48 2.38
CA TYR A 37 -9.55 -21.61 1.59
C TYR A 37 -10.35 -20.66 0.70
N ARG A 38 -10.14 -19.35 0.89
CA ARG A 38 -10.98 -18.30 0.31
C ARG A 38 -10.46 -17.71 -1.01
N PHE A 39 -9.32 -18.19 -1.51
CA PHE A 39 -8.68 -17.66 -2.72
C PHE A 39 -8.57 -18.64 -3.92
N PRO A 40 -9.48 -19.63 -4.14
CA PRO A 40 -9.32 -20.61 -5.21
C PRO A 40 -9.75 -20.10 -6.60
N ALA A 41 -10.71 -19.17 -6.68
CA ALA A 41 -11.27 -18.68 -7.94
C ALA A 41 -10.50 -17.48 -8.52
N ASN A 42 -10.75 -17.11 -9.79
CA ASN A 42 -10.15 -15.94 -10.43
C ASN A 42 -10.93 -14.64 -10.12
N TYR A 43 -10.68 -14.03 -8.96
CA TYR A 43 -11.34 -12.79 -8.53
C TYR A 43 -10.73 -11.56 -9.19
N GLY A 44 -11.58 -10.57 -9.49
CA GLY A 44 -11.13 -9.20 -9.78
C GLY A 44 -10.44 -8.55 -8.58
N VAL A 45 -9.67 -7.49 -8.83
CA VAL A 45 -8.78 -6.87 -7.83
C VAL A 45 -9.53 -6.39 -6.58
N GLU A 46 -10.70 -5.77 -6.73
CA GLU A 46 -11.48 -5.27 -5.60
C GLU A 46 -11.99 -6.43 -4.74
N LYS A 47 -12.59 -7.45 -5.35
CA LYS A 47 -13.09 -8.61 -4.62
C LYS A 47 -11.95 -9.38 -3.94
N PHE A 48 -10.77 -9.44 -4.56
CA PHE A 48 -9.61 -10.09 -3.98
C PHE A 48 -9.11 -9.35 -2.73
N LEU A 49 -9.03 -8.01 -2.78
CA LEU A 49 -8.72 -7.20 -1.60
C LEU A 49 -9.79 -7.36 -0.53
N GLU A 50 -11.08 -7.29 -0.89
CA GLU A 50 -12.17 -7.47 0.08
C GLU A 50 -12.09 -8.81 0.81
N LEU A 51 -11.89 -9.92 0.09
CA LEU A 51 -11.71 -11.24 0.69
C LEU A 51 -10.49 -11.24 1.63
N PHE A 52 -9.38 -10.65 1.21
CA PHE A 52 -8.20 -10.57 2.06
C PHE A 52 -8.47 -9.78 3.35
N SER A 53 -9.22 -8.68 3.26
CA SER A 53 -9.61 -7.82 4.38
C SER A 53 -10.59 -8.46 5.37
N GLU A 54 -11.25 -9.58 5.06
CA GLU A 54 -12.19 -10.26 5.98
C GLU A 54 -11.50 -11.05 7.12
N GLU A 55 -10.17 -11.15 7.12
CA GLU A 55 -9.41 -11.68 8.28
C GLU A 55 -9.17 -10.59 9.33
N ASP A 56 -8.83 -11.01 10.55
CA ASP A 56 -8.38 -10.11 11.61
C ASP A 56 -6.87 -9.85 11.52
N TYR A 57 -6.51 -8.57 11.28
CA TYR A 57 -5.14 -8.08 11.25
C TYR A 57 -4.81 -7.07 12.37
N ASP A 58 -5.55 -7.05 13.48
CA ASP A 58 -5.35 -6.11 14.58
C ASP A 58 -3.95 -6.14 15.19
N ALA A 59 -3.27 -7.28 15.08
CA ALA A 59 -1.92 -7.50 15.58
C ALA A 59 -0.81 -6.88 14.70
N PHE A 60 -1.16 -6.26 13.57
CA PHE A 60 -0.24 -5.71 12.58
C PHE A 60 -0.55 -4.25 12.26
N CYS A 61 0.49 -3.51 11.88
CA CYS A 61 0.36 -2.14 11.36
C CYS A 61 -0.33 -2.13 9.99
N LEU A 62 0.12 -3.02 9.11
CA LEU A 62 -0.44 -3.32 7.80
C LEU A 62 -0.35 -4.83 7.53
N ALA A 63 -1.24 -5.35 6.69
CA ALA A 63 -1.17 -6.69 6.15
C ALA A 63 -1.22 -6.67 4.62
N TYR A 64 -0.39 -7.47 3.96
CA TYR A 64 -0.26 -7.49 2.51
C TYR A 64 -0.37 -8.90 1.94
N MET A 65 -1.13 -9.05 0.85
CA MET A 65 -1.18 -10.27 0.04
C MET A 65 -0.35 -10.07 -1.24
N PHE A 66 0.64 -10.93 -1.44
CA PHE A 66 1.31 -11.07 -2.73
C PHE A 66 0.62 -12.15 -3.55
N THR A 67 0.41 -11.89 -4.84
CA THR A 67 -0.22 -12.86 -5.75
C THR A 67 0.42 -12.87 -7.14
N TYR A 68 0.00 -13.83 -7.96
CA TYR A 68 0.43 -14.01 -9.34
C TYR A 68 -0.81 -14.10 -10.24
N ARG A 69 -1.64 -13.06 -10.19
CA ARG A 69 -2.93 -12.95 -10.89
C ARG A 69 -2.87 -11.81 -11.88
N ASP A 70 -3.40 -12.03 -13.07
CA ASP A 70 -3.48 -10.99 -14.09
C ASP A 70 -4.82 -10.25 -13.90
N PHE A 71 -4.77 -9.11 -13.22
CA PHE A 71 -5.96 -8.32 -12.97
C PHE A 71 -6.34 -7.50 -14.21
N GLU A 72 -7.65 -7.30 -14.40
CA GLU A 72 -8.19 -6.54 -15.53
C GLU A 72 -7.66 -5.10 -15.55
N GLY A 73 -7.54 -4.51 -16.74
CA GLY A 73 -7.07 -3.13 -16.90
C GLY A 73 -5.57 -2.93 -16.61
N GLY A 74 -4.83 -4.00 -16.35
CA GLY A 74 -3.40 -3.95 -16.07
C GLY A 74 -3.06 -3.51 -14.64
N THR A 75 -4.01 -3.66 -13.72
CA THR A 75 -3.85 -3.27 -12.32
C THR A 75 -2.81 -4.13 -11.61
N LEU A 76 -1.84 -3.48 -10.95
CA LEU A 76 -0.74 -4.15 -10.26
C LEU A 76 -0.94 -4.30 -8.74
N GLY A 77 -1.84 -3.50 -8.16
CA GLY A 77 -2.10 -3.48 -6.73
C GLY A 77 -3.37 -2.73 -6.39
N LEU A 78 -3.80 -2.86 -5.15
CA LEU A 78 -4.89 -2.10 -4.56
C LEU A 78 -4.75 -2.08 -3.04
N ALA A 79 -5.04 -0.94 -2.43
CA ALA A 79 -4.97 -0.78 -0.99
C ALA A 79 -6.11 0.10 -0.46
N TRP A 80 -6.50 -0.13 0.81
CA TRP A 80 -7.38 0.78 1.52
C TRP A 80 -6.61 2.04 1.94
N THR A 81 -7.02 3.19 1.41
CA THR A 81 -6.35 4.46 1.70
C THR A 81 -6.55 4.90 3.15
N GLY A 82 -5.46 5.35 3.78
CA GLY A 82 -5.51 5.99 5.09
C GLY A 82 -6.27 7.31 5.05
N ASP A 83 -7.28 7.46 5.88
CA ASP A 83 -8.06 8.70 5.96
C ASP A 83 -8.27 9.12 7.43
N LEU A 84 -8.44 10.43 7.64
CA LEU A 84 -8.66 11.01 8.97
C LEU A 84 -10.13 10.99 9.40
N LYS A 85 -11.05 10.83 8.46
CA LYS A 85 -12.51 10.85 8.69
C LYS A 85 -13.13 9.47 8.49
N ASN A 86 -12.56 8.65 7.63
CA ASN A 86 -13.03 7.33 7.24
C ASN A 86 -12.04 6.25 7.68
N ALA A 87 -12.55 5.03 7.85
CA ALA A 87 -11.73 3.87 8.16
C ALA A 87 -10.87 3.46 6.95
N GLY A 88 -9.63 3.06 7.22
CA GLY A 88 -8.71 2.58 6.18
C GLY A 88 -7.25 2.85 6.51
N GLY A 89 -6.38 2.06 5.90
CA GLY A 89 -4.95 2.25 5.94
C GLY A 89 -4.32 1.93 7.30
N VAL A 90 -3.21 2.61 7.58
CA VAL A 90 -2.31 2.27 8.67
C VAL A 90 -3.01 2.27 10.04
N CYS A 91 -2.73 1.22 10.83
CA CYS A 91 -3.25 1.02 12.18
C CYS A 91 -4.78 0.87 12.28
N GLU A 92 -5.51 0.71 11.17
CA GLU A 92 -6.94 0.46 11.22
C GLU A 92 -7.25 -0.88 11.90
N LYS A 93 -8.23 -0.88 12.80
CA LYS A 93 -8.67 -2.08 13.53
C LYS A 93 -9.81 -2.78 12.80
N ASN A 94 -9.99 -4.07 13.09
CA ASN A 94 -11.09 -4.85 12.60
C ASN A 94 -12.41 -4.22 13.07
N GLY A 95 -13.29 -3.96 12.11
CA GLY A 95 -14.53 -3.24 12.33
C GLY A 95 -15.65 -3.73 11.43
N HIS A 96 -16.88 -3.33 11.73
CA HIS A 96 -18.03 -3.72 10.94
C HIS A 96 -18.26 -2.72 9.79
N TYR A 97 -18.06 -3.18 8.55
CA TYR A 97 -18.18 -2.37 7.35
C TYR A 97 -19.07 -3.07 6.32
N ARG A 98 -20.10 -2.37 5.85
CA ARG A 98 -21.07 -2.86 4.84
C ARG A 98 -21.61 -4.27 5.16
N GLY A 99 -21.92 -4.54 6.43
CA GLY A 99 -22.53 -5.79 6.88
C GLY A 99 -21.55 -6.94 7.16
N SER A 100 -20.24 -6.70 7.16
CA SER A 100 -19.21 -7.73 7.44
C SER A 100 -18.08 -7.16 8.30
N LEU A 101 -17.44 -8.02 9.09
CA LEU A 101 -16.21 -7.67 9.80
C LEU A 101 -15.05 -7.63 8.79
N LYS A 102 -14.30 -6.52 8.78
CA LYS A 102 -13.12 -6.34 7.92
C LYS A 102 -12.02 -5.58 8.65
N SER A 103 -10.78 -5.93 8.35
CA SER A 103 -9.57 -5.16 8.65
C SER A 103 -9.14 -4.36 7.41
N LEU A 104 -9.33 -3.03 7.45
CA LEU A 104 -8.99 -2.13 6.34
C LEU A 104 -7.55 -1.60 6.40
N ASN A 105 -6.67 -2.22 7.21
CA ASN A 105 -5.23 -2.01 7.20
C ASN A 105 -4.52 -2.92 6.19
N THR A 106 -5.16 -3.14 5.03
CA THR A 106 -4.78 -4.16 4.05
C THR A 106 -4.44 -3.58 2.68
N GLY A 107 -3.59 -4.29 1.95
CA GLY A 107 -3.27 -4.06 0.55
C GLY A 107 -2.90 -5.36 -0.17
N ILE A 108 -2.96 -5.35 -1.50
CA ILE A 108 -2.59 -6.47 -2.35
C ILE A 108 -1.66 -6.00 -3.46
N VAL A 109 -0.76 -6.87 -3.89
CA VAL A 109 0.11 -6.65 -5.07
C VAL A 109 0.21 -7.92 -5.91
N THR A 110 0.24 -7.78 -7.22
CA THR A 110 0.49 -8.88 -8.16
C THR A 110 1.85 -8.75 -8.84
N LEU A 111 2.45 -9.89 -9.17
CA LEU A 111 3.70 -9.99 -9.92
C LEU A 111 3.48 -10.41 -11.39
N LEU A 112 2.23 -10.38 -11.87
CA LEU A 112 1.83 -10.73 -13.23
C LEU A 112 0.99 -9.60 -13.82
N ASN A 113 1.28 -9.21 -15.07
CA ASN A 113 0.51 -8.23 -15.81
C ASN A 113 0.55 -8.54 -17.31
N TYR A 114 -0.60 -8.59 -17.98
CA TYR A 114 -0.73 -8.93 -19.39
C TYR A 114 0.04 -10.20 -19.79
N GLY A 115 -0.10 -11.25 -18.97
CA GLY A 115 0.56 -12.55 -19.15
C GLY A 115 2.08 -12.55 -18.92
N LYS A 116 2.66 -11.44 -18.45
CA LYS A 116 4.11 -11.29 -18.26
C LYS A 116 4.48 -11.00 -16.82
N TYR A 117 5.58 -11.60 -16.39
CA TYR A 117 6.19 -11.32 -15.10
C TYR A 117 6.56 -9.83 -14.97
N VAL A 118 6.18 -9.24 -13.84
CA VAL A 118 6.51 -7.85 -13.52
C VAL A 118 7.91 -7.80 -12.89
N PRO A 119 8.87 -7.03 -13.44
CA PRO A 119 10.22 -6.96 -12.90
C PRO A 119 10.28 -6.44 -11.45
N PRO A 120 11.25 -6.88 -10.63
CA PRO A 120 11.35 -6.49 -9.22
C PRO A 120 11.36 -4.97 -8.99
N ILE A 121 12.00 -4.20 -9.87
CA ILE A 121 12.04 -2.73 -9.75
C ILE A 121 10.64 -2.12 -9.81
N VAL A 122 9.78 -2.62 -10.69
CA VAL A 122 8.39 -2.18 -10.82
C VAL A 122 7.57 -2.70 -9.63
N SER A 123 7.74 -3.97 -9.25
CA SER A 123 7.02 -4.55 -8.10
C SER A 123 7.33 -3.82 -6.78
N HIS A 124 8.57 -3.38 -6.56
CA HIS A 124 8.92 -2.56 -5.40
C HIS A 124 8.23 -1.20 -5.45
N VAL A 125 8.13 -0.59 -6.64
CA VAL A 125 7.43 0.69 -6.81
C VAL A 125 5.94 0.52 -6.56
N THR A 126 5.31 -0.51 -7.11
CA THR A 126 3.91 -0.87 -6.86
C THR A 126 3.65 -1.07 -5.36
N LEU A 127 4.47 -1.88 -4.67
CA LEU A 127 4.29 -2.08 -3.24
C LEU A 127 4.41 -0.76 -2.45
N ALA A 128 5.37 0.09 -2.80
CA ALA A 128 5.52 1.38 -2.14
C ALA A 128 4.35 2.34 -2.45
N HIS A 129 3.77 2.26 -3.64
CA HIS A 129 2.56 3.00 -4.04
C HIS A 129 1.37 2.60 -3.17
N GLU A 130 1.10 1.29 -3.05
CA GLU A 130 0.01 0.79 -2.22
C GLU A 130 0.20 1.15 -0.73
N ILE A 131 1.44 1.06 -0.23
CA ILE A 131 1.75 1.49 1.15
C ILE A 131 1.55 3.01 1.29
N GLY A 132 1.88 3.79 0.26
CA GLY A 132 1.61 5.23 0.19
C GLY A 132 0.12 5.54 0.35
N HIS A 133 -0.75 4.76 -0.30
CA HIS A 133 -2.19 4.82 -0.06
C HIS A 133 -2.56 4.48 1.37
N ASN A 134 -2.07 3.36 1.93
CA ASN A 134 -2.36 3.03 3.33
C ASN A 134 -1.88 4.10 4.32
N PHE A 135 -0.80 4.81 3.98
CA PHE A 135 -0.26 5.92 4.77
C PHE A 135 -1.04 7.22 4.56
N GLY A 136 -1.99 7.25 3.62
CA GLY A 136 -2.94 8.32 3.43
C GLY A 136 -2.65 9.27 2.27
N SER A 137 -1.74 8.91 1.38
CA SER A 137 -1.58 9.67 0.14
C SER A 137 -2.69 9.29 -0.86
N PRO A 138 -3.42 10.26 -1.43
CA PRO A 138 -4.09 10.04 -2.70
C PRO A 138 -3.04 9.94 -3.83
N HIS A 139 -3.51 9.71 -5.06
CA HIS A 139 -2.66 9.92 -6.22
C HIS A 139 -2.16 11.38 -6.30
N ASP A 140 -0.98 11.57 -6.86
CA ASP A 140 -0.46 12.90 -7.18
C ASP A 140 -1.36 13.59 -8.21
N PRO A 141 -1.67 14.90 -8.06
CA PRO A 141 -2.54 15.62 -9.00
C PRO A 141 -1.91 15.68 -10.40
N GLU A 142 -2.68 15.33 -11.45
CA GLU A 142 -2.14 15.27 -12.82
C GLU A 142 -1.64 16.64 -13.32
N ASP A 143 -2.28 17.74 -12.93
CA ASP A 143 -1.97 19.10 -13.39
C ASP A 143 -1.01 19.88 -12.47
N ASP A 144 -0.42 19.25 -11.45
CA ASP A 144 0.55 19.89 -10.54
C ASP A 144 1.99 19.51 -10.93
N ILE A 145 2.72 20.42 -11.58
CA ILE A 145 4.10 20.17 -12.02
C ILE A 145 5.07 19.89 -10.87
N VAL A 146 4.76 20.32 -9.65
CA VAL A 146 5.58 20.05 -8.46
C VAL A 146 5.44 18.58 -8.04
N CYS A 147 4.27 17.99 -8.25
CA CYS A 147 3.95 16.62 -7.82
C CYS A 147 3.87 15.60 -8.97
N THR A 148 3.76 16.07 -10.21
CA THR A 148 3.72 15.25 -11.43
C THR A 148 4.65 15.88 -12.50
N PRO A 149 5.98 15.94 -12.25
CA PRO A 149 6.91 16.67 -13.11
C PRO A 149 7.18 16.01 -14.47
N GLY A 150 6.93 14.71 -14.62
CA GLY A 150 7.17 13.97 -15.86
C GLY A 150 8.61 14.03 -16.36
N GLY A 151 8.77 14.01 -17.69
CA GLY A 151 10.04 14.21 -18.39
C GLY A 151 11.14 13.20 -18.03
N ASP A 152 12.38 13.67 -18.02
CA ASP A 152 13.57 12.83 -17.79
C ASP A 152 13.63 12.26 -16.38
N ASN A 153 13.22 13.05 -15.38
CA ASN A 153 13.20 12.64 -13.98
C ASN A 153 12.02 11.73 -13.63
N GLY A 154 10.97 11.71 -14.46
CA GLY A 154 9.76 10.91 -14.27
C GLY A 154 8.86 11.43 -13.15
N ASN A 155 7.72 10.76 -12.99
CA ASN A 155 6.78 11.05 -11.92
C ASN A 155 7.17 10.37 -10.60
N TYR A 156 6.56 10.81 -9.50
CA TYR A 156 6.77 10.25 -8.18
C TYR A 156 5.96 8.96 -7.98
N ILE A 157 6.18 8.30 -6.84
CA ILE A 157 5.57 7.00 -6.49
C ILE A 157 4.04 7.02 -6.63
N MET A 158 3.38 8.10 -6.21
CA MET A 158 1.92 8.18 -6.16
C MET A 158 1.29 8.65 -7.48
N PHE A 159 2.04 8.63 -8.58
CA PHE A 159 1.48 8.89 -9.90
C PHE A 159 0.42 7.83 -10.25
N ALA A 160 -0.74 8.28 -10.75
CA ALA A 160 -1.91 7.43 -10.98
C ALA A 160 -1.74 6.38 -12.10
N ARG A 161 -0.66 6.46 -12.89
CA ARG A 161 -0.42 5.57 -14.04
C ARG A 161 0.86 4.77 -13.83
N ALA A 162 0.99 3.68 -14.59
CA ALA A 162 2.14 2.80 -14.53
C ALA A 162 3.47 3.55 -14.66
N THR A 163 4.44 3.17 -13.83
CA THR A 163 5.80 3.72 -13.85
C THR A 163 6.81 2.63 -14.14
N SER A 164 7.87 2.96 -14.86
CA SER A 164 8.95 2.02 -15.23
C SER A 164 9.90 1.73 -14.07
N GLY A 165 9.93 2.59 -13.05
CA GLY A 165 10.76 2.43 -11.85
C GLY A 165 12.22 2.87 -12.02
N ASP A 166 12.67 3.16 -13.24
CA ASP A 166 14.06 3.49 -13.60
C ASP A 166 14.38 4.99 -13.51
N LYS A 167 13.36 5.86 -13.44
CA LYS A 167 13.57 7.30 -13.38
C LYS A 167 13.82 7.80 -11.96
N ARG A 168 14.53 8.94 -11.86
CA ARG A 168 15.02 9.52 -10.59
C ARG A 168 13.93 9.77 -9.54
N ASN A 169 12.70 10.07 -9.95
CA ASN A 169 11.59 10.35 -9.03
C ASN A 169 10.76 9.09 -8.70
N ASN A 170 10.86 8.01 -9.48
CA ASN A 170 10.04 6.81 -9.28
C ASN A 170 10.32 6.11 -7.94
N ASN A 171 11.41 6.45 -7.25
CA ASN A 171 11.75 5.95 -5.92
C ASN A 171 11.48 6.93 -4.75
N LYS A 172 10.74 8.03 -5.02
CA LYS A 172 10.45 9.11 -4.07
C LYS A 172 8.95 9.44 -4.02
N PHE A 173 8.49 9.85 -2.85
CA PHE A 173 7.20 10.51 -2.69
C PHE A 173 7.29 11.98 -3.07
N SER A 174 6.25 12.49 -3.73
CA SER A 174 6.15 13.90 -4.09
C SER A 174 5.95 14.78 -2.84
N PRO A 175 6.14 16.11 -2.94
CA PRO A 175 5.75 17.02 -1.87
C PRO A 175 4.26 16.91 -1.48
N CYS A 176 3.38 16.60 -2.44
CA CYS A 176 1.96 16.39 -2.17
C CYS A 176 1.73 15.13 -1.34
N SER A 177 2.33 14.00 -1.74
CA SER A 177 2.17 12.75 -1.01
C SER A 177 2.72 12.86 0.42
N VAL A 178 3.88 13.51 0.58
CA VAL A 178 4.50 13.71 1.90
C VAL A 178 3.59 14.46 2.87
N ARG A 179 2.95 15.55 2.41
CA ARG A 179 2.02 16.32 3.25
C ARG A 179 0.84 15.47 3.73
N SER A 180 0.24 14.70 2.82
CA SER A 180 -0.91 13.84 3.16
C SER A 180 -0.52 12.71 4.10
N ILE A 181 0.61 12.05 3.82
CA ILE A 181 1.17 10.97 4.66
C ILE A 181 1.44 11.49 6.07
N ASN A 182 2.10 12.64 6.20
CA ASN A 182 2.44 13.18 7.51
C ASN A 182 1.21 13.42 8.39
N ALA A 183 0.15 13.99 7.81
CA ALA A 183 -1.10 14.26 8.53
C ALA A 183 -1.74 12.97 9.10
N VAL A 184 -1.74 11.90 8.30
CA VAL A 184 -2.29 10.60 8.70
C VAL A 184 -1.38 9.89 9.69
N LEU A 185 -0.06 9.88 9.48
CA LEU A 185 0.87 9.24 10.40
C LEU A 185 0.85 9.89 11.79
N ASN A 186 0.78 11.22 11.88
CA ASN A 186 0.70 11.91 13.17
C ASN A 186 -0.56 11.55 13.96
N THR A 187 -1.67 11.31 13.27
CA THR A 187 -2.94 10.98 13.91
C THR A 187 -3.05 9.50 14.23
N LYS A 188 -2.81 8.63 13.24
CA LYS A 188 -3.11 7.20 13.31
C LYS A 188 -1.94 6.34 13.78
N ALA A 189 -0.70 6.73 13.49
CA ALA A 189 0.46 5.86 13.68
C ALA A 189 1.39 6.27 14.83
N ARG A 190 1.72 7.56 14.93
CA ARG A 190 2.66 8.13 15.91
C ARG A 190 1.99 8.55 17.23
N SER A 191 0.66 8.57 17.28
CA SER A 191 -0.09 8.92 18.49
C SER A 191 0.04 7.83 19.58
N LEU A 192 -0.35 8.16 20.82
CA LEU A 192 -0.33 7.20 21.94
C LEU A 192 -1.16 5.93 21.69
N LYS A 193 -2.16 6.02 20.80
CA LYS A 193 -3.01 4.90 20.38
C LYS A 193 -2.59 4.30 19.04
N GLY A 194 -1.53 4.82 18.44
CA GLY A 194 -1.02 4.37 17.16
C GLY A 194 -0.27 3.05 17.25
N CYS A 195 0.09 2.51 16.08
CA CYS A 195 0.68 1.19 15.96
C CYS A 195 2.18 1.18 15.65
N PHE A 196 2.83 2.34 15.51
CA PHE A 196 4.29 2.38 15.34
C PHE A 196 4.98 2.02 16.67
N THR A 197 5.96 1.13 16.58
CA THR A 197 6.71 0.62 17.73
C THR A 197 8.15 1.11 17.65
N GLY A 198 8.64 1.80 18.69
CA GLY A 198 9.98 2.38 18.74
C GLY A 198 9.91 3.90 18.89
N LYS A 199 10.33 4.39 20.06
CA LYS A 199 10.71 5.79 20.26
C LYS A 199 12.21 5.91 20.07
#